data_AF-A0A929JRV2-F1
#
_entry.id   AF-A0A929JRV2-F1
#
_cell.length_a   1.000
_cell.length_b   1.000
_cell.length_c   1.000
_cell.angle_alpha   90.00
_cell.angle_beta   90.00
_cell.angle_gamma   90.00
#
_symmetry.space_group_name_H-M   'P 1'
#
loop_
_entity.id
_entity.type
_entity.pdbx_description
1 polymer ?
#
loop_
_entity_poly.entity_id
_entity_poly.type
_entity_poly.pdbx_seq_one_letter_code
_entity_poly.pdbx_strand_id
1 'polypeptide(L)' 'MSNRPIIGVTMGDPVGVGPEVILKALSQRSLYDTCRPLVLGDVRVLTAMNQRLGTGLIIRDVSGP' A
#
# COMPACT_ATOMS: atom_id res chain seq x y z
N MET A 1 -13.85 -4.19 19.77
CA MET A 1 -13.45 -4.06 18.35
C MET A 1 -12.28 -3.11 18.31
N SER A 2 -11.08 -3.55 17.93
CA SER A 2 -9.92 -2.65 17.86
C SER A 2 -10.20 -1.58 16.80
N ASN A 3 -10.44 -0.34 17.23
CA ASN A 3 -10.78 0.80 16.39
C ASN A 3 -9.53 1.26 15.61
N ARG A 4 -9.12 0.48 14.61
CA ARG A 4 -7.95 0.78 13.78
C ARG A 4 -8.35 1.82 12.72
N PRO A 5 -7.78 3.03 12.76
CA PRO A 5 -8.12 4.08 11.80
C PRO A 5 -7.74 3.66 10.39
N ILE A 6 -8.52 4.13 9.41
CA ILE A 6 -8.13 4.06 8.00
C ILE A 6 -7.18 5.22 7.76
N ILE A 7 -5.97 4.94 7.29
CA ILE A 7 -4.97 5.96 6.98
C ILE A 7 -4.80 6.01 5.47
N GLY A 8 -5.20 7.14 4.87
CA GLY A 8 -4.94 7.42 3.46
C GLY A 8 -3.45 7.70 3.25
N VAL A 9 -2.82 6.94 2.36
CA VAL A 9 -1.42 7.10 1.97
C VAL A 9 -1.36 7.46 0.50
N THR A 10 -0.95 8.68 0.17
CA THR A 10 -0.79 9.07 -1.23
C THR A 10 0.48 8.44 -1.80
N MET A 11 0.40 7.90 -3.03
CA MET A 11 1.54 7.26 -3.68
C MET A 11 2.66 8.25 -4.01
N GLY A 12 2.31 9.51 -4.25
CA GLY A 12 3.21 10.52 -4.78
C GLY A 12 3.50 10.29 -6.27
N ASP A 13 4.71 10.65 -6.70
CA ASP A 13 5.15 10.47 -8.08
C ASP A 13 5.33 8.98 -8.44
N PRO A 14 4.64 8.46 -9.47
CA PRO A 14 4.80 7.09 -9.96
C PRO A 14 6.23 6.69 -10.35
N VAL A 15 7.06 7.63 -10.83
CA VAL A 15 8.44 7.35 -11.25
C VAL A 15 9.47 7.61 -10.14
N GLY A 16 9.02 8.12 -8.99
CA GLY A 16 9.85 8.30 -7.80
C GLY A 16 9.98 7.03 -6.95
N VAL A 17 10.49 7.20 -5.74
CA VAL A 17 10.69 6.10 -4.76
C VAL A 17 9.43 5.75 -3.96
N GLY A 18 8.37 6.57 -4.04
CA GLY A 18 7.13 6.43 -3.27
C GLY A 18 6.51 5.03 -3.35
N PRO A 19 6.27 4.47 -4.56
CA PRO A 19 5.73 3.12 -4.72
C PRO A 19 6.54 2.04 -3.99
N GLU A 20 7.87 2.13 -4.04
CA GLU A 20 8.76 1.17 -3.37
C GLU A 20 8.67 1.27 -1.85
N VAL A 21 8.74 2.49 -1.31
CA VAL A 21 8.69 2.72 0.15
C VAL A 21 7.35 2.26 0.72
N ILE A 22 6.25 2.54 0.02
CA ILE A 22 4.91 2.09 0.42
C ILE A 22 4.87 0.57 0.51
N LEU A 23 5.29 -0.15 -0.53
CA LEU A 23 5.25 -1.62 -0.54
C LEU A 23 6.13 -2.23 0.56
N LYS A 24 7.33 -1.68 0.79
CA LYS A 24 8.21 -2.13 1.87
C LYS A 24 7.59 -1.89 3.25
N ALA A 25 6.97 -0.74 3.47
CA ALA A 25 6.28 -0.44 4.73
C ALA A 25 5.06 -1.36 4.95
N LEU A 26 4.24 -1.55 3.92
CA LEU A 26 3.04 -2.39 3.98
C LEU A 26 3.33 -3.89 4.07
N SER A 27 4.57 -4.31 3.85
CA SER A 27 5.03 -5.69 4.06
C SER A 27 5.22 -6.03 5.55
N GLN A 28 5.27 -5.01 6.42
CA GLN A 28 5.42 -5.21 7.87
C GLN A 28 4.05 -5.50 8.52
N ARG A 29 3.87 -6.73 9.02
CA ARG A 29 2.59 -7.15 9.62
C ARG A 29 2.16 -6.31 10.83
N SER A 30 3.12 -5.84 11.63
CA SER A 30 2.86 -5.00 12.80
C SER A 30 2.16 -3.68 12.48
N LEU A 31 2.30 -3.17 11.25
CA LEU A 31 1.60 -1.96 10.81
C LEU A 31 0.07 -2.14 10.85
N TYR A 32 -0.40 -3.35 10.54
CA TYR A 32 -1.82 -3.66 10.55
C TYR A 32 -2.39 -3.79 11.97
N ASP A 33 -1.57 -3.85 13.02
CA ASP A 33 -2.05 -3.83 14.40
C ASP A 33 -2.49 -2.42 14.81
N THR A 34 -1.93 -1.38 14.18
CA THR A 34 -2.19 0.02 14.53
C THR A 34 -3.14 0.72 13.55
N CYS A 35 -3.15 0.35 12.27
CA CYS A 35 -4.00 1.02 11.27
C CYS A 35 -4.49 0.09 10.15
N ARG A 36 -5.32 0.66 9.27
CA ARG A 36 -5.77 0.08 8.00
C ARG A 36 -5.34 1.02 6.86
N PRO A 37 -4.18 0.80 6.23
CA PRO A 37 -3.67 1.69 5.21
C PRO A 37 -4.50 1.57 3.92
N LEU A 38 -4.85 2.71 3.34
CA LEU A 38 -5.49 2.84 2.04
C LEU A 38 -4.57 3.64 1.12
N VAL A 39 -3.99 2.99 0.13
CA VAL A 39 -3.09 3.67 -0.82
C VAL A 39 -3.91 4.35 -1.91
N LEU A 40 -3.68 5.65 -2.09
CA LEU A 40 -4.28 6.47 -3.13
C LEU A 40 -3.23 6.66 -4.24
N GLY A 41 -3.39 5.95 -5.36
CA GLY A 41 -2.42 5.95 -6.46
C GLY A 41 -2.83 5.05 -7.63
N ASP A 42 -1.88 4.78 -8.53
CA ASP A 42 -2.11 3.92 -9.69
C ASP A 42 -1.79 2.46 -9.35
N VAL A 43 -2.80 1.60 -9.42
CA VAL A 43 -2.70 0.17 -9.12
C VAL A 43 -1.69 -0.56 -10.02
N ARG A 44 -1.52 -0.12 -11.28
CA ARG A 44 -0.60 -0.76 -12.23
C ARG A 44 0.85 -0.50 -11.84
N VAL A 45 1.14 0.71 -11.36
CA VAL A 45 2.48 1.10 -10.86
C VAL A 45 2.83 0.29 -9.62
N LEU A 46 1.93 0.22 -8.64
CA LEU A 46 2.12 -0.55 -7.42
C LEU A 46 2.27 -2.05 -7.72
N THR A 47 1.47 -2.59 -8.65
CA THR A 47 1.54 -4.01 -9.03
C THR A 47 2.86 -4.34 -9.72
N ALA A 48 3.29 -3.51 -10.68
CA ALA A 48 4.57 -3.71 -11.35
C ALA A 48 5.75 -3.61 -10.36
N MET A 49 5.72 -2.63 -9.46
CA MET A 49 6.76 -2.50 -8.42
C MET A 49 6.75 -3.69 -7.45
N ASN A 50 5.57 -4.16 -7.03
CA ASN A 50 5.43 -5.32 -6.16
C ASN A 50 6.00 -6.60 -6.79
N GLN A 51 5.78 -6.81 -8.09
CA GLN A 51 6.38 -7.92 -8.83
C GLN A 51 7.91 -7.83 -8.86
N ARG A 52 8.47 -6.63 -9.04
CA ARG A 52 9.92 -6.39 -9.04
C ARG A 52 10.55 -6.62 -7.66
N LEU A 53 9.86 -6.20 -6.59
CA LEU A 53 10.34 -6.33 -5.21
C LEU A 53 10.09 -7.71 -4.61
N GLY A 54 9.15 -8.48 -5.17
CA GLY A 54 8.81 -9.81 -4.67
C GLY A 54 8.22 -9.80 -3.25
N THR A 55 7.50 -8.73 -2.86
CA THR A 55 7.03 -8.60 -1.47
C THR A 55 5.94 -9.59 -1.06
N GLY A 56 5.29 -10.23 -2.05
CA GLY A 56 4.17 -11.15 -1.81
C GLY A 56 2.87 -10.47 -1.36
N LEU A 57 2.82 -9.13 -1.33
CA LEU A 57 1.62 -8.38 -1.00
C LEU A 57 0.52 -8.62 -2.05
N ILE A 58 -0.71 -8.78 -1.58
CA ILE A 58 -1.90 -8.84 -2.42
C ILE A 58 -2.47 -7.43 -2.52
N ILE A 59 -2.43 -6.85 -3.73
CA ILE A 59 -3.00 -5.53 -4.01
C ILE A 59 -4.45 -5.74 -4.46
N ARG A 60 -5.38 -5.06 -3.80
CA ARG A 60 -6.81 -5.08 -4.14
C ARG A 60 -7.28 -3.67 -4.45
N ASP A 61 -7.96 -3.53 -5.59
CA ASP A 61 -8.62 -2.28 -5.94
C ASP A 61 -9.86 -2.09 -5.04
N VAL A 62 -10.16 -0.83 -4.73
CA VAL A 62 -11.31 -0.46 -3.90
C VAL A 62 -12.42 0.03 -4.83
N SER A 63 -13.39 -0.85 -5.06
CA SER A 63 -14.47 -0.64 -6.05
C SER A 63 -15.61 0.29 -5.59
N GLY A 64 -15.55 0.84 -4.37
CA GLY A 64 -16.56 1.75 -3.84
C GLY A 64 -16.30 2.13 -2.38
N PRO A 65 -17.04 3.12 -1.85
CA PRO A 65 -17.02 3.46 -0.43
C PRO A 65 -17.59 2.34 0.46
#